data_AF-A0A5E5Q175-F1
#
_entry.id   AF-A0A5E5Q175-F1
#
_cell.length_a   1.000
_cell.length_b   1.000
_cell.length_c   1.000
_cell.angle_alpha   90.00
_cell.angle_beta   90.00
_cell.angle_gamma   90.00
#
_symmetry.space_group_name_H-M   'P 1'
#
loop_
_entity.id
_entity.type
_entity.pdbx_description
1 polymer ?
#
loop_
_entity_poly.entity_id
_entity_poly.type
_entity_poly.pdbx_seq_one_letter_code
_entity_poly.pdbx_strand_id
1 'polypeptide(L)'
;MSGTSATLLARRWESALLVNVDNATLARLMDNQDALDALMSIEGFRNLNQDIETIINKSEAVKKAKKEKNDEQMIQKEKKELTEEEKKFKSLRKQIQEKLIKFATRIPVFMYLTDYRERSLKDIITQLEAPLFKKVTGLGVSDFELLVSLGVFNDGLMNDAVYKFKRYEDASLEYIGINKHKGEEVGLYDTVLSGDDYTATFENQSMKNV
;
A
#
# COMPACT_ATOMS: atom_id res chain seq x y z
N MET A 1 12.35 12.78 22.77
CA MET A 1 12.58 11.79 21.69
C MET A 1 11.38 11.75 20.71
N SER A 2 10.94 12.89 20.17
CA SER A 2 9.78 12.93 19.24
C SER A 2 10.18 12.80 17.76
N GLY A 3 11.40 13.19 17.38
CA GLY A 3 11.84 13.18 15.97
C GLY A 3 12.11 11.80 15.35
N THR A 4 12.44 10.79 16.16
CA THR A 4 12.65 9.41 15.70
C THR A 4 11.34 8.71 15.36
N SER A 5 10.26 8.98 16.10
CA SER A 5 8.97 8.30 15.94
C SER A 5 8.18 8.77 14.71
N ALA A 6 8.14 10.08 14.41
CA ALA A 6 7.52 10.60 13.19
C ALA A 6 8.19 10.03 11.92
N THR A 7 9.52 9.93 11.93
CA THR A 7 10.31 9.35 10.83
C THR A 7 10.03 7.86 10.65
N LEU A 8 9.83 7.11 11.74
CA LEU A 8 9.48 5.69 11.69
C LEU A 8 8.06 5.47 11.16
N LEU A 9 7.13 6.37 11.46
CA LEU A 9 5.76 6.29 10.95
C LEU A 9 5.71 6.61 9.45
N ALA A 10 6.39 7.66 9.01
CA ALA A 10 6.55 7.98 7.59
C ALA A 10 7.15 6.79 6.81
N ARG A 11 8.23 6.18 7.35
CA ARG A 11 8.86 4.99 6.76
C ARG A 11 7.93 3.78 6.63
N ARG A 12 6.93 3.62 7.50
CA ARG A 12 5.98 2.50 7.43
C ARG A 12 4.93 2.70 6.35
N TRP A 13 4.45 3.93 6.16
CA TRP A 13 3.55 4.28 5.05
C TRP A 13 4.26 4.33 3.69
N GLU A 14 5.58 4.53 3.70
CA GLU A 14 6.44 4.38 2.52
C GLU A 14 6.86 2.93 2.25
N SER A 15 6.37 1.97 3.06
CA SER A 15 6.74 0.57 2.88
C SER A 15 6.19 0.02 1.57
N ALA A 16 7.10 -0.51 0.76
CA ALA A 16 6.76 -1.14 -0.51
C ALA A 16 5.83 -2.34 -0.37
N LEU A 17 5.72 -2.91 0.82
CA LEU A 17 4.87 -4.06 1.11
C LEU A 17 3.39 -3.70 1.24
N LEU A 18 3.02 -2.42 1.39
CA LEU A 18 1.62 -2.01 1.48
C LEU A 18 0.85 -2.22 0.17
N VAL A 19 1.57 -2.36 -0.94
CA VAL A 19 1.01 -2.50 -2.28
C VAL A 19 1.57 -3.74 -2.96
N ASN A 20 0.72 -4.45 -3.69
CA ASN A 20 1.08 -5.67 -4.41
C ASN A 20 1.32 -5.35 -5.88
N VAL A 21 2.50 -5.74 -6.36
CA VAL A 21 2.94 -5.58 -7.78
C VAL A 21 3.52 -6.89 -8.33
N ASP A 22 3.07 -8.02 -7.79
CA ASP A 22 3.40 -9.34 -8.32
C ASP A 22 2.69 -9.58 -9.68
N ASN A 23 3.17 -10.58 -10.43
CA ASN A 23 2.64 -10.84 -11.78
C ASN A 23 1.14 -11.09 -11.80
N ALA A 24 0.59 -11.79 -10.80
CA ALA A 24 -0.83 -12.12 -10.80
C ALA A 24 -1.68 -10.86 -10.58
N THR A 25 -1.26 -9.99 -9.67
CA THR A 25 -1.91 -8.69 -9.45
C THR A 25 -1.79 -7.78 -10.67
N LEU A 26 -0.60 -7.68 -11.28
CA LEU A 26 -0.40 -6.89 -12.48
C LEU A 26 -1.20 -7.43 -13.69
N ALA A 27 -1.34 -8.74 -13.84
CA ALA A 27 -2.17 -9.35 -14.87
C ALA A 27 -3.66 -9.02 -14.67
N ARG A 28 -4.18 -9.18 -13.45
CA ARG A 28 -5.56 -8.79 -13.12
C ARG A 28 -5.84 -7.30 -13.40
N LEU A 29 -4.86 -6.43 -13.13
CA LEU A 29 -4.95 -5.01 -13.50
C LEU A 29 -4.98 -4.83 -15.02
N MET A 30 -4.10 -5.52 -15.76
CA MET A 30 -4.04 -5.40 -17.22
C MET A 30 -5.30 -5.90 -17.93
N ASP A 31 -5.96 -6.91 -17.37
CA ASP A 31 -7.19 -7.49 -17.88
C ASP A 31 -8.44 -6.66 -17.54
N ASN A 32 -8.29 -5.52 -16.84
CA ASN A 32 -9.40 -4.66 -16.43
C ASN A 32 -9.15 -3.20 -16.84
N GLN A 33 -9.83 -2.76 -17.90
CA GLN A 33 -9.66 -1.40 -18.45
C GLN A 33 -10.02 -0.30 -17.43
N ASP A 34 -11.10 -0.48 -16.67
CA ASP A 34 -11.53 0.51 -15.67
C ASP A 34 -10.48 0.68 -14.56
N ALA A 35 -9.80 -0.42 -14.17
CA ALA A 35 -8.73 -0.38 -13.18
C ALA A 35 -7.47 0.34 -13.70
N LEU A 36 -7.15 0.16 -14.98
CA LEU A 36 -6.06 0.89 -15.62
C LEU A 36 -6.38 2.38 -15.72
N ASP A 37 -7.61 2.73 -16.10
CA ASP A 37 -8.07 4.12 -16.19
C ASP A 37 -8.07 4.78 -14.80
N ALA A 38 -8.51 4.06 -13.77
CA ALA A 38 -8.42 4.47 -12.37
C ALA A 38 -6.97 4.78 -11.97
N LEU A 39 -6.01 3.88 -12.26
CA LEU A 39 -4.60 4.12 -11.93
C LEU A 39 -4.03 5.29 -12.75
N MET A 40 -4.37 5.42 -14.03
CA MET A 40 -3.91 6.53 -14.87
C MET A 40 -4.49 7.89 -14.46
N SER A 41 -5.65 7.91 -13.78
CA SER A 41 -6.23 9.13 -13.19
C SER A 41 -5.40 9.68 -12.02
N ILE A 42 -4.58 8.81 -11.39
CA ILE A 42 -3.69 9.19 -10.31
C ILE A 42 -2.47 9.93 -10.89
N GLU A 43 -2.15 11.07 -10.28
CA GLU A 43 -1.02 11.89 -10.69
C GLU A 43 0.30 11.09 -10.73
N GLY A 44 0.95 11.06 -11.89
CA GLY A 44 2.25 10.39 -12.08
C GLY A 44 2.17 8.99 -12.72
N PHE A 45 0.99 8.47 -13.01
CA PHE A 45 0.79 7.14 -13.63
C PHE A 45 0.69 7.14 -15.16
N ARG A 46 1.38 8.07 -15.84
CA ARG A 46 1.45 8.05 -17.31
C ARG A 46 2.15 6.78 -17.81
N ASN A 47 1.66 6.23 -18.93
CA ASN A 47 2.17 5.05 -19.64
C ASN A 47 2.13 3.71 -18.86
N LEU A 48 1.31 3.61 -17.81
CA LEU A 48 1.28 2.43 -16.95
C LEU A 48 0.98 1.12 -17.71
N ASN A 49 0.04 1.16 -18.67
CA ASN A 49 -0.39 -0.03 -19.40
C ASN A 49 0.78 -0.70 -20.13
N GLN A 50 1.61 0.10 -20.81
CA GLN A 50 2.78 -0.38 -21.54
C GLN A 50 3.84 -0.95 -20.59
N ASP A 51 4.02 -0.33 -19.41
CA ASP A 51 4.96 -0.81 -18.40
C ASP A 51 4.52 -2.18 -17.84
N ILE A 52 3.22 -2.33 -17.52
CA ILE A 52 2.64 -3.59 -17.03
C ILE A 52 2.80 -4.70 -18.08
N GLU A 53 2.42 -4.42 -19.33
CA GLU A 53 2.55 -5.38 -20.43
C GLU A 53 4.01 -5.82 -20.61
N THR A 54 4.94 -4.86 -20.59
CA THR A 54 6.38 -5.15 -20.68
C THR A 54 6.85 -6.04 -19.54
N ILE A 55 6.35 -5.82 -18.31
CA ILE A 55 6.70 -6.64 -17.15
C ILE A 55 6.20 -8.08 -17.33
N ILE A 56 4.93 -8.25 -17.69
CA ILE A 56 4.30 -9.58 -17.86
C ILE A 56 5.04 -10.35 -18.94
N ASN A 57 5.12 -9.80 -20.16
CA ASN A 57 5.72 -10.46 -21.32
C ASN A 57 7.19 -10.86 -21.07
N LYS A 58 8.01 -9.94 -20.51
CA LYS A 58 9.42 -10.23 -20.23
C LYS A 58 9.60 -11.23 -19.09
N SER A 59 8.79 -11.13 -18.03
CA SER A 59 8.91 -12.05 -16.91
C SER A 59 8.57 -13.49 -17.30
N GLU A 60 7.57 -13.68 -18.17
CA GLU A 60 7.20 -15.00 -18.70
C GLU A 60 8.24 -15.54 -19.68
N ALA A 61 8.76 -14.70 -20.57
CA ALA A 61 9.83 -15.08 -21.50
C ALA A 61 11.09 -15.56 -20.76
N VAL A 62 11.53 -14.81 -19.74
CA VAL A 62 12.67 -15.20 -18.90
C VAL A 62 12.38 -16.51 -18.15
N LYS A 63 11.18 -16.64 -17.56
CA LYS A 63 10.79 -17.87 -16.83
C LYS A 63 10.77 -19.09 -17.74
N LYS A 64 10.30 -18.94 -18.98
CA LYS A 64 10.29 -20.00 -20.00
C LYS A 64 11.71 -20.37 -20.44
N ALA A 65 12.54 -19.38 -20.76
CA ALA A 65 13.93 -19.59 -21.17
C ALA A 65 14.74 -20.36 -20.11
N LYS A 66 14.57 -20.02 -18.83
CA LYS A 66 15.21 -20.72 -17.70
C LYS A 66 14.68 -22.14 -17.46
N LYS A 67 13.45 -22.43 -17.87
CA LYS A 67 12.85 -23.76 -17.73
C LYS A 67 13.26 -24.70 -18.86
N GLU A 68 13.40 -24.16 -20.08
CA GLU A 68 13.75 -24.93 -21.28
C GLU A 68 15.25 -25.17 -21.42
N LYS A 69 16.08 -24.22 -20.98
CA LYS A 69 17.55 -24.37 -20.95
C LYS A 69 17.97 -24.52 -19.49
N ASN A 70 18.51 -25.69 -19.13
CA ASN A 70 19.14 -25.86 -17.82
C ASN A 70 20.24 -24.78 -17.68
N ASP A 71 20.43 -24.17 -16.50
CA ASP A 71 21.38 -23.05 -16.31
C ASP A 71 22.80 -23.38 -16.80
N GLU A 72 23.18 -24.66 -16.84
CA GLU A 72 24.46 -25.16 -17.35
C GLU A 72 24.58 -25.13 -18.89
N GLN A 73 23.46 -25.16 -19.62
CA GLN A 73 23.41 -25.21 -21.09
C GLN A 73 23.37 -23.83 -21.76
N MET A 74 23.17 -22.75 -21.00
CA MET A 74 23.11 -21.40 -21.56
C MET A 74 24.51 -20.81 -21.79
N ILE A 75 24.74 -20.29 -23.00
CA ILE A 75 25.98 -19.58 -23.36
C ILE A 75 26.05 -18.26 -22.57
N GLN A 76 27.26 -17.82 -22.18
CA GLN A 76 27.46 -16.59 -21.40
C GLN A 76 26.74 -15.35 -21.97
N LYS A 77 26.67 -15.22 -23.30
CA LYS A 77 25.96 -14.12 -23.96
C LYS A 77 24.45 -14.15 -23.69
N GLU A 78 23.83 -15.32 -23.80
CA GLU A 78 22.40 -15.51 -23.51
C GLU A 78 22.08 -15.26 -22.03
N LYS A 79 22.97 -15.73 -21.12
CA LYS A 79 22.83 -15.44 -19.68
C LYS A 79 22.87 -13.94 -19.39
N LYS A 80 23.76 -13.21 -20.07
CA LYS A 80 23.88 -11.75 -19.92
C LYS A 80 22.63 -11.04 -20.45
N GLU A 81 22.12 -11.43 -21.61
CA GLU A 81 20.88 -10.89 -22.17
C GLU A 81 19.68 -11.13 -21.25
N LEU A 82 19.47 -12.36 -20.77
CA LEU A 82 18.42 -12.66 -19.79
C LEU A 82 18.54 -11.84 -18.51
N THR A 83 19.76 -11.63 -18.02
CA THR A 83 20.02 -10.84 -16.81
C THR A 83 19.64 -9.37 -17.02
N GLU A 84 19.95 -8.79 -18.18
CA GLU A 84 19.56 -7.41 -18.49
C GLU A 84 18.05 -7.27 -18.69
N GLU A 85 17.39 -8.26 -19.30
CA GLU A 85 15.92 -8.30 -19.39
C GLU A 85 15.26 -8.38 -18.01
N GLU A 86 15.82 -9.19 -17.12
CA GLU A 86 15.37 -9.26 -15.72
C GLU A 86 15.48 -7.93 -15.00
N LYS A 87 16.62 -7.26 -15.12
CA LYS A 87 16.83 -5.94 -14.52
C LYS A 87 15.81 -4.94 -15.06
N LYS A 88 15.52 -4.98 -16.36
CA LYS A 88 14.56 -4.06 -16.98
C LYS A 88 13.16 -4.23 -16.40
N PHE A 89 12.61 -5.44 -16.36
CA PHE A 89 11.24 -5.61 -15.82
C PHE A 89 11.19 -5.41 -14.30
N LYS A 90 12.24 -5.77 -13.56
CA LYS A 90 12.34 -5.48 -12.11
C LYS A 90 12.34 -3.98 -11.84
N SER A 91 13.06 -3.20 -12.66
CA SER A 91 13.08 -1.74 -12.59
C SER A 91 11.70 -1.13 -12.86
N LEU A 92 11.01 -1.56 -13.92
CA LEU A 92 9.65 -1.10 -14.22
C LEU A 92 8.68 -1.43 -13.09
N ARG A 93 8.73 -2.66 -12.55
CA ARG A 93 7.90 -3.05 -11.40
C ARG A 93 8.14 -2.14 -10.20
N LYS A 94 9.40 -1.82 -9.91
CA LYS A 94 9.76 -0.91 -8.81
C LYS A 94 9.16 0.47 -9.04
N GLN A 95 9.18 0.99 -10.26
CA GLN A 95 8.56 2.28 -10.57
C GLN A 95 7.05 2.27 -10.34
N ILE A 96 6.34 1.22 -10.74
CA ILE A 96 4.91 1.06 -10.46
C ILE A 96 4.67 1.02 -8.95
N GLN A 97 5.48 0.26 -8.22
CA GLN A 97 5.40 0.16 -6.77
C GLN A 97 5.61 1.53 -6.09
N GLU A 98 6.64 2.28 -6.48
CA GLU A 98 6.93 3.62 -5.96
C GLU A 98 5.77 4.59 -6.20
N LYS A 99 5.14 4.53 -7.37
CA LYS A 99 3.96 5.35 -7.67
C LYS A 99 2.76 4.97 -6.78
N LEU A 100 2.52 3.67 -6.57
CA LEU A 100 1.44 3.18 -5.70
C LEU A 100 1.70 3.52 -4.22
N ILE A 101 2.94 3.42 -3.75
CA ILE A 101 3.33 3.88 -2.41
C ILE A 101 3.08 5.38 -2.28
N LYS A 102 3.47 6.19 -3.28
CA LYS A 102 3.23 7.64 -3.27
C LYS A 102 1.74 7.99 -3.23
N PHE A 103 0.87 7.15 -3.79
CA PHE A 103 -0.57 7.25 -3.56
C PHE A 103 -0.93 6.91 -2.11
N ALA A 104 -0.42 5.80 -1.57
CA ALA A 104 -0.69 5.36 -0.20
C ALA A 104 -0.27 6.40 0.85
N THR A 105 0.74 7.23 0.59
CA THR A 105 1.13 8.32 1.52
C THR A 105 0.09 9.45 1.62
N ARG A 106 -0.90 9.52 0.71
CA ARG A 106 -2.04 10.45 0.83
C ARG A 106 -3.08 9.97 1.85
N ILE A 107 -3.06 8.69 2.22
CA ILE A 107 -4.02 8.10 3.17
C ILE A 107 -3.87 8.69 4.59
N PRO A 108 -2.66 8.81 5.18
CA PRO A 108 -2.46 9.52 6.44
C PRO A 108 -3.03 10.93 6.46
N VAL A 109 -2.90 11.67 5.35
CA VAL A 109 -3.44 13.03 5.23
C VAL A 109 -4.97 13.01 5.31
N PHE A 110 -5.60 12.06 4.61
CA PHE A 110 -7.05 11.85 4.69
C PHE A 110 -7.48 11.47 6.13
N MET A 111 -6.74 10.56 6.78
CA MET A 111 -7.01 10.14 8.15
C MET A 111 -6.93 11.27 9.17
N TYR A 112 -6.02 12.23 9.00
CA TYR A 112 -5.95 13.42 9.84
C TYR A 112 -7.14 14.38 9.69
N LEU A 113 -7.85 14.31 8.56
CA LEU A 113 -8.93 15.24 8.24
C LEU A 113 -10.33 14.70 8.60
N THR A 114 -10.43 13.43 8.97
CA THR A 114 -11.70 12.79 9.33
C THR A 114 -11.79 12.56 10.84
N ASP A 115 -12.98 12.76 11.41
CA ASP A 115 -13.23 12.57 12.84
C ASP A 115 -13.75 11.15 13.18
N TYR A 116 -14.10 10.33 12.18
CA TYR A 116 -14.70 8.98 12.36
C TYR A 116 -13.65 7.92 12.73
N ARG A 117 -13.12 8.00 13.94
CA ARG A 117 -12.00 7.17 14.39
C ARG A 117 -12.39 5.71 14.68
N GLU A 118 -13.65 5.50 15.01
CA GLU A 118 -14.25 4.21 15.39
C GLU A 118 -14.59 3.32 14.19
N ARG A 119 -14.65 3.90 12.98
CA ARG A 119 -14.99 3.18 11.75
C ARG A 119 -13.75 2.74 11.00
N SER A 120 -13.85 1.61 10.29
CA SER A 120 -12.77 1.15 9.42
C SER A 120 -12.51 2.18 8.32
N LEU A 121 -11.27 2.30 7.88
CA LEU A 121 -10.91 3.27 6.85
C LEU A 121 -11.67 3.01 5.54
N LYS A 122 -11.88 1.74 5.18
CA LYS A 122 -12.73 1.38 4.04
C LYS A 122 -14.14 1.97 4.19
N ASP A 123 -14.79 1.82 5.34
CA ASP A 123 -16.14 2.37 5.56
C ASP A 123 -16.16 3.90 5.51
N ILE A 124 -15.13 4.56 6.07
CA ILE A 124 -15.02 6.02 6.01
C ILE A 124 -14.91 6.47 4.55
N ILE A 125 -14.06 5.80 3.76
CA ILE A 125 -13.86 6.12 2.34
C ILE A 125 -15.13 5.90 1.53
N THR A 126 -15.82 4.78 1.73
CA THR A 126 -16.93 4.35 0.86
C THR A 126 -18.28 4.92 1.27
N GLN A 127 -18.50 5.21 2.57
CA GLN A 127 -19.82 5.56 3.10
C GLN A 127 -19.91 6.95 3.73
N LEU A 128 -18.84 7.45 4.37
CA LEU A 128 -18.93 8.65 5.20
C LEU A 128 -18.31 9.89 4.54
N GLU A 129 -17.10 9.75 4.01
CA GLU A 129 -16.24 10.87 3.60
C GLU A 129 -15.69 10.68 2.18
N ALA A 130 -16.48 10.07 1.29
CA ALA A 130 -16.12 9.86 -0.12
C ALA A 130 -15.68 11.15 -0.86
N PRO A 131 -16.35 12.32 -0.70
CA PRO A 131 -15.90 13.56 -1.35
C PRO A 131 -14.54 14.05 -0.85
N LEU A 132 -14.29 13.92 0.46
CA LEU A 132 -13.02 14.29 1.07
C LEU A 132 -11.91 13.35 0.59
N PHE A 133 -12.16 12.04 0.53
CA PHE A 133 -11.20 11.06 0.02
C PHE A 133 -10.79 11.40 -1.41
N LYS A 134 -11.76 11.62 -2.31
CA LYS A 134 -11.48 12.00 -3.69
C LYS A 134 -10.70 13.31 -3.79
N LYS A 135 -10.99 14.29 -2.94
CA LYS A 135 -10.25 15.56 -2.91
C LYS A 135 -8.79 15.37 -2.50
N VAL A 136 -8.50 14.48 -1.54
CA VAL A 136 -7.15 14.23 -1.03
C VAL A 136 -6.35 13.32 -1.97
N THR A 137 -6.98 12.27 -2.50
CA THR A 137 -6.28 11.21 -3.24
C THR A 137 -6.39 11.36 -4.75
N GLY A 138 -7.44 12.00 -5.24
CA GLY A 138 -7.83 12.05 -6.65
C GLY A 138 -8.68 10.87 -7.11
N LEU A 139 -8.87 9.85 -6.26
CA LEU A 139 -9.50 8.58 -6.62
C LEU A 139 -10.97 8.55 -6.19
N GLY A 140 -11.85 8.08 -7.07
CA GLY A 140 -13.26 7.85 -6.74
C GLY A 140 -13.48 6.61 -5.86
N VAL A 141 -14.67 6.47 -5.30
CA VAL A 141 -15.05 5.29 -4.49
C VAL A 141 -15.04 4.02 -5.32
N SER A 142 -15.69 4.04 -6.50
CA SER A 142 -15.74 2.90 -7.42
C SER A 142 -14.34 2.41 -7.80
N ASP A 143 -13.45 3.37 -8.10
CA ASP A 143 -12.09 3.11 -8.52
C ASP A 143 -11.27 2.52 -7.37
N PHE A 144 -11.43 3.08 -6.16
CA PHE A 144 -10.81 2.55 -4.95
C PHE A 144 -11.23 1.12 -4.66
N GLU A 145 -12.54 0.85 -4.66
CA GLU A 145 -13.08 -0.49 -4.41
C GLU A 145 -12.60 -1.49 -5.47
N LEU A 146 -12.53 -1.06 -6.73
CA LEU A 146 -11.99 -1.87 -7.82
C LEU A 146 -10.53 -2.24 -7.56
N LEU A 147 -9.66 -1.27 -7.23
CA LEU A 147 -8.25 -1.55 -6.93
C LEU A 147 -8.07 -2.46 -5.71
N VAL A 148 -8.91 -2.28 -4.67
CA VAL A 148 -8.94 -3.20 -3.51
C VAL A 148 -9.33 -4.60 -3.94
N SER A 149 -10.38 -4.76 -4.75
CA SER A 149 -10.86 -6.07 -5.22
C SER A 149 -9.83 -6.82 -6.07
N LEU A 150 -8.98 -6.08 -6.79
CA LEU A 150 -7.89 -6.65 -7.59
C LEU A 150 -6.66 -6.99 -6.75
N GLY A 151 -6.68 -6.67 -5.45
CA GLY A 151 -5.62 -6.96 -4.51
C GLY A 151 -4.43 -6.02 -4.63
N VAL A 152 -4.63 -4.79 -5.11
CA VAL A 152 -3.55 -3.78 -5.23
C VAL A 152 -3.00 -3.39 -3.87
N PHE A 153 -3.85 -3.34 -2.84
CA PHE A 153 -3.46 -3.04 -1.47
C PHE A 153 -3.37 -4.32 -0.64
N ASN A 154 -2.43 -4.32 0.31
CA ASN A 154 -2.28 -5.42 1.25
C ASN A 154 -3.05 -5.12 2.54
N ASP A 155 -4.28 -5.62 2.64
CA ASP A 155 -5.20 -5.32 3.74
C ASP A 155 -4.59 -5.54 5.13
N GLY A 156 -3.85 -6.64 5.33
CA GLY A 156 -3.20 -6.95 6.60
C GLY A 156 -2.12 -5.94 6.99
N LEU A 157 -1.27 -5.55 6.04
CA LEU A 157 -0.25 -4.54 6.28
C LEU A 157 -0.82 -3.13 6.37
N MET A 158 -1.92 -2.86 5.67
CA MET A 158 -2.67 -1.62 5.78
C MET A 158 -3.32 -1.50 7.17
N ASN A 159 -3.90 -2.56 7.72
CA ASN A 159 -4.39 -2.59 9.10
C ASN A 159 -3.29 -2.25 10.10
N ASP A 160 -2.11 -2.87 9.95
CA ASP A 160 -0.95 -2.58 10.80
C ASP A 160 -0.49 -1.11 10.69
N ALA A 161 -0.46 -0.57 9.47
CA ALA A 161 -0.07 0.82 9.22
C ALA A 161 -1.06 1.82 9.84
N VAL A 162 -2.37 1.58 9.68
CA VAL A 162 -3.44 2.40 10.27
C VAL A 162 -3.41 2.34 11.79
N TYR A 163 -3.30 1.13 12.38
CA TYR A 163 -3.17 0.94 13.82
C TYR A 163 -2.02 1.78 14.39
N LYS A 164 -0.82 1.63 13.82
CA LYS A 164 0.39 2.33 14.30
C LYS A 164 0.28 3.85 14.12
N PHE A 165 -0.36 4.30 13.05
CA PHE A 165 -0.62 5.71 12.83
C PHE A 165 -1.49 6.30 13.93
N LYS A 166 -2.62 5.66 14.23
CA LYS A 166 -3.53 6.13 15.29
C LYS A 166 -2.86 6.11 16.66
N ARG A 167 -2.08 5.06 16.99
CA ARG A 167 -1.30 5.00 18.24
C ARG A 167 -0.30 6.16 18.39
N TYR A 168 0.37 6.52 17.30
CA TYR A 168 1.33 7.62 17.31
C TYR A 168 0.64 8.98 17.49
N GLU A 169 -0.50 9.15 16.82
CA GLU A 169 -1.31 10.36 16.95
C GLU A 169 -1.86 10.49 18.37
N ASP A 170 -2.43 9.43 18.95
CA ASP A 170 -2.95 9.41 20.32
C ASP A 170 -1.86 9.77 21.33
N ALA A 171 -0.67 9.19 21.22
CA ALA A 171 0.46 9.51 22.11
C ALA A 171 0.89 10.99 22.00
N SER A 172 0.76 11.57 20.79
CA SER A 172 1.06 12.98 20.55
C SER A 172 0.00 13.90 21.15
N LEU A 173 -1.28 13.51 21.10
CA LEU A 173 -2.40 14.25 21.69
C LEU A 173 -2.42 14.13 23.22
N GLU A 174 -2.16 12.95 23.78
CA GLU A 174 -2.06 12.73 25.22
C GLU A 174 -0.94 13.56 25.84
N TYR A 175 0.21 13.69 25.15
CA TYR A 175 1.33 14.52 25.60
C TYR A 175 0.94 16.00 25.77
N ILE A 176 0.01 16.51 24.96
CA ILE A 176 -0.53 17.88 25.09
C ILE A 176 -1.78 17.94 25.98
N GLY A 177 -2.10 16.86 26.70
CA GLY A 177 -3.21 16.79 27.66
C GLY A 177 -4.57 16.49 27.06
N ILE A 178 -4.64 16.07 25.79
CA ILE A 178 -5.90 15.76 25.09
C ILE A 178 -6.03 14.25 24.96
N ASN A 179 -7.01 13.65 25.64
CA ASN A 179 -7.37 12.24 25.45
C ASN A 179 -8.85 12.12 25.10
N LYS A 180 -9.19 12.44 23.85
CA LYS A 180 -10.58 12.48 23.37
C LYS A 180 -11.21 11.11 23.16
N HIS A 181 -10.42 10.08 22.88
CA HIS A 181 -10.89 8.79 22.35
C HIS A 181 -10.60 7.61 23.29
N LYS A 182 -10.43 7.88 24.58
CA LYS A 182 -10.05 6.86 25.55
C LYS A 182 -11.14 5.80 25.68
N GLY A 183 -10.78 4.55 25.39
CA GLY A 183 -11.68 3.39 25.53
C GLY A 183 -12.72 3.26 24.40
N GLU A 184 -12.65 4.11 23.38
CA GLU A 184 -13.48 3.98 22.19
C GLU A 184 -12.97 2.84 21.28
N GLU A 185 -13.86 2.33 20.42
CA GLU A 185 -13.45 1.44 19.34
C GLU A 185 -12.50 2.16 18.39
N VAL A 186 -11.57 1.42 17.80
CA VAL A 186 -10.58 1.97 16.87
C VAL A 186 -10.65 1.23 15.56
N GLY A 187 -11.14 1.91 14.53
CA GLY A 187 -11.14 1.39 13.18
C GLY A 187 -9.73 1.32 12.59
N LEU A 188 -9.41 0.20 11.97
CA LEU A 188 -8.18 -0.01 11.21
C LEU A 188 -8.44 0.26 9.72
N TYR A 189 -7.75 -0.45 8.82
CA TYR A 189 -7.99 -0.31 7.40
C TYR A 189 -9.34 -0.91 7.01
N ASP A 190 -9.61 -2.16 7.39
CA ASP A 190 -10.85 -2.87 7.07
C ASP A 190 -11.47 -3.66 8.23
N THR A 191 -10.84 -3.61 9.40
CA THR A 191 -11.37 -4.17 10.65
C THR A 191 -11.55 -3.08 11.70
N VAL A 192 -12.20 -3.40 12.82
CA VAL A 192 -12.32 -2.54 13.99
C VAL A 192 -11.81 -3.28 15.22
N LEU A 193 -11.06 -2.60 16.09
CA LEU A 193 -10.63 -3.12 17.38
C LEU A 193 -11.48 -2.53 18.49
N SER A 194 -11.76 -3.34 19.51
CA SER A 194 -12.31 -2.83 20.76
C SER A 194 -11.30 -1.92 21.47
N GLY A 195 -11.78 -1.01 22.32
CA GLY A 195 -10.90 -0.13 23.11
C GLY A 195 -9.93 -0.91 24.02
N ASP A 196 -10.37 -2.06 24.53
CA ASP A 196 -9.56 -2.95 25.36
C ASP A 196 -8.44 -3.61 24.56
N ASP A 197 -8.75 -4.20 23.40
CA ASP A 197 -7.75 -4.82 22.52
C ASP A 197 -6.72 -3.80 22.03
N TYR A 198 -7.19 -2.59 21.72
CA TYR A 198 -6.35 -1.48 21.28
C TYR A 198 -5.37 -1.03 22.37
N THR A 199 -5.78 -1.09 23.64
CA THR A 199 -4.96 -0.72 24.80
C THR A 199 -3.98 -1.84 25.18
N ALA A 200 -4.47 -3.07 25.30
CA ALA A 200 -3.67 -4.25 25.68
C ALA A 200 -2.52 -4.53 24.70
N THR A 201 -2.73 -4.25 23.41
CA THR A 201 -1.68 -4.42 22.38
C THR A 201 -0.54 -3.39 22.55
N PHE A 202 -0.85 -2.19 23.05
CA PHE A 202 0.17 -1.16 23.28
C PHE A 202 1.03 -1.43 24.50
N GLU A 203 0.44 -1.86 25.61
CA GLU A 203 1.17 -2.20 26.84
C GLU A 203 2.16 -3.35 26.60
N ASN A 204 1.79 -4.32 25.76
CA ASN A 204 2.71 -5.39 25.36
C ASN A 204 3.87 -4.91 24.47
N GLN A 205 3.71 -3.82 23.72
CA GLN A 205 4.81 -3.22 22.95
C GLN A 205 5.73 -2.34 23.80
N SER A 206 5.20 -1.62 24.80
CA SER A 206 6.03 -0.85 25.73
C SER A 206 6.92 -1.77 26.58
N MET A 207 6.39 -2.90 27.05
CA MET A 207 7.17 -3.88 27.82
C MET A 207 8.27 -4.60 27.02
N LYS A 208 8.15 -4.71 25.69
CA LYS A 208 9.20 -5.31 24.84
C LYS A 208 10.37 -4.36 24.53
N ASN A 209 10.22 -3.08 24.83
CA ASN A 209 11.23 -2.04 24.58
C ASN A 209 11.94 -1.57 25.87
N VAL A 210 11.79 -2.30 26.98
CA VAL A 210 12.50 -2.08 28.27
C VAL A 210 13.55 -3.17 28.47
#